data_AF-W4UY73-F1
#
_entry.id   AF-W4UY73-F1
#
_cell.length_a   1.000
_cell.length_b   1.000
_cell.length_c   1.000
_cell.angle_alpha   90.00
_cell.angle_beta   90.00
_cell.angle_gamma   90.00
#
_symmetry.space_group_name_H-M   'P 1'
#
loop_
_entity.id
_entity.type
_entity.pdbx_description
1 polymer ?
#
loop_
_entity_poly.entity_id
_entity_poly.type
_entity_poly.pdbx_seq_one_letter_code
_entity_poly.pdbx_strand_id
1 'polypeptide(L)'
;MWYEIFRIGIWPNYHQGVQFPKDKESLENFFRQMTPNTGAFDQEVVSNSMSALFDKTGPGILITHSQGGLPGWITGIKNQHVKAIVAYEPGSYPFPEGELPEPISGRTGVLSGVEVSTDDFMKLTQIPIVMYFGDYIPEEVTHELGAENWRTRLTLGRLFVEAVNRHGGDATLVELPKIGIYGNTHFLMSDLNNIEIADLLSAWMKEKRLD
;
A
#
# COMPACT_ATOMS: atom_id res chain seq x y z
N MET A 1 -20.09 2.28 0.10
CA MET A 1 -18.97 1.76 -0.72
C MET A 1 -17.67 2.54 -0.48
N TRP A 2 -17.31 3.61 -1.22
CA TRP A 2 -15.97 4.25 -1.07
C TRP A 2 -15.65 4.72 0.35
N TYR A 3 -16.62 5.31 1.04
CA TYR A 3 -16.49 5.75 2.42
C TYR A 3 -16.04 4.62 3.38
N GLU A 4 -16.62 3.44 3.21
CA GLU A 4 -16.27 2.24 3.97
C GLU A 4 -14.95 1.64 3.46
N ILE A 5 -14.77 1.52 2.14
CA ILE A 5 -13.51 1.04 1.54
C ILE A 5 -12.35 1.88 2.07
N PHE A 6 -12.49 3.18 2.23
CA PHE A 6 -11.40 4.02 2.75
C PHE A 6 -11.34 4.08 4.27
N ARG A 7 -12.19 3.32 4.97
CA ARG A 7 -12.23 3.19 6.42
C ARG A 7 -12.37 4.54 7.13
N ILE A 8 -13.17 5.44 6.55
CA ILE A 8 -13.60 6.68 7.21
C ILE A 8 -14.66 6.35 8.27
N GLY A 9 -15.50 5.34 8.00
CA GLY A 9 -16.56 4.89 8.87
C GLY A 9 -17.53 3.94 8.18
N ILE A 10 -18.64 3.64 8.88
CA ILE A 10 -19.79 2.93 8.32
C ILE A 10 -20.87 3.97 8.05
N TRP A 11 -21.05 4.30 6.77
CA TRP A 11 -21.94 5.39 6.34
C TRP A 11 -23.33 5.31 7.02
N PRO A 12 -23.84 6.41 7.60
CA PRO A 12 -23.30 7.78 7.57
C PRO A 12 -22.37 8.13 8.75
N ASN A 13 -22.00 7.15 9.58
CA ASN A 13 -21.25 7.37 10.81
C ASN A 13 -19.73 7.24 10.57
N TYR A 14 -18.96 8.12 11.18
CA TYR A 14 -17.50 8.02 11.25
C TYR A 14 -17.09 6.91 12.22
N HIS A 15 -15.94 6.26 11.96
CA HIS A 15 -15.33 5.43 13.00
C HIS A 15 -14.95 6.27 14.22
N GLN A 16 -15.03 5.66 15.40
CA GLN A 16 -14.59 6.31 16.62
C GLN A 16 -13.08 6.56 16.56
N GLY A 17 -12.66 7.81 16.83
CA GLY A 17 -11.26 8.20 16.81
C GLY A 17 -10.64 8.42 15.42
N VAL A 18 -11.43 8.36 14.34
CA VAL A 18 -10.87 8.46 12.99
C VAL A 18 -10.14 9.78 12.77
N GLN A 19 -8.96 9.70 12.15
CA GLN A 19 -8.09 10.83 11.80
C GLN A 19 -8.57 11.51 10.52
N PHE A 20 -9.88 11.73 10.41
CA PHE A 20 -10.51 12.35 9.24
C PHE A 20 -11.39 13.54 9.70
N PRO A 21 -11.30 14.70 9.04
CA PRO A 21 -12.12 15.86 9.37
C PRO A 21 -13.62 15.57 9.21
N LYS A 22 -14.43 15.99 10.18
CA LYS A 22 -15.86 15.62 10.26
C LYS A 22 -16.80 16.70 9.75
N ASP A 23 -16.27 17.83 9.31
CA ASP A 23 -17.06 18.89 8.70
C ASP A 23 -17.50 18.50 7.27
N LYS A 24 -18.59 19.11 6.83
CA LYS A 24 -19.20 18.80 5.53
C LYS A 24 -18.29 19.17 4.35
N GLU A 25 -17.55 20.26 4.46
CA GLU A 25 -16.72 20.77 3.38
C GLU A 25 -15.55 19.82 3.09
N SER A 26 -14.90 19.31 4.13
CA SER A 26 -13.83 18.31 3.99
C SER A 26 -14.31 17.02 3.33
N LEU A 27 -15.49 16.53 3.71
CA LEU A 27 -16.08 15.34 3.09
C LEU A 27 -16.44 15.57 1.61
N GLU A 28 -16.98 16.75 1.28
CA GLU A 28 -17.25 17.12 -0.12
C GLU A 28 -15.95 17.22 -0.93
N ASN A 29 -14.93 17.86 -0.39
CA ASN A 29 -13.62 17.98 -1.04
C ASN A 29 -12.97 16.62 -1.27
N PHE A 30 -13.05 15.73 -0.29
CA PHE A 30 -12.53 14.37 -0.42
C PHE A 30 -13.18 13.59 -1.56
N PHE A 31 -14.51 13.71 -1.76
CA PHE A 31 -15.14 13.08 -2.92
C PHE A 31 -14.85 13.78 -4.23
N ARG A 32 -14.67 15.11 -4.23
CA ARG A 32 -14.32 15.90 -5.44
C ARG A 32 -12.90 15.67 -5.94
N GLN A 33 -12.02 15.09 -5.12
CA GLN A 33 -10.67 14.71 -5.56
C GLN A 33 -10.65 13.46 -6.44
N MET A 34 -11.75 12.70 -6.48
CA MET A 34 -11.86 11.51 -7.33
C MET A 34 -12.04 11.88 -8.80
N THR A 35 -11.29 11.23 -9.67
CA THR A 35 -11.46 11.32 -11.14
C THR A 35 -11.68 9.91 -11.72
N PRO A 36 -12.51 9.75 -12.76
CA PRO A 36 -12.59 8.49 -13.48
C PRO A 36 -11.29 8.21 -14.26
N ASN A 37 -10.99 6.94 -14.46
CA ASN A 37 -10.02 6.54 -15.48
C ASN A 37 -10.62 6.80 -16.87
N THR A 38 -9.85 7.42 -17.77
CA THR A 38 -10.27 7.69 -19.15
C THR A 38 -9.98 6.51 -20.10
N GLY A 39 -9.61 5.36 -19.54
CA GLY A 39 -9.29 4.11 -20.22
C GLY A 39 -9.27 2.94 -19.25
N ALA A 40 -9.07 1.73 -19.76
CA ALA A 40 -8.89 0.56 -18.92
C ALA A 40 -7.61 0.71 -18.08
N PHE A 41 -7.64 0.21 -16.85
CA PHE A 41 -6.43 0.13 -16.04
C PHE A 41 -5.47 -0.88 -16.68
N ASP A 42 -4.22 -0.46 -16.86
CA ASP A 42 -3.14 -1.27 -17.38
C ASP A 42 -1.88 -1.01 -16.55
N GLN A 43 -1.44 -2.03 -15.81
CA GLN A 43 -0.26 -1.93 -14.95
C GLN A 43 1.03 -1.71 -15.73
N GLU A 44 1.12 -2.20 -16.97
CA GLU A 44 2.31 -2.09 -17.78
C GLU A 44 2.48 -0.67 -18.28
N VAL A 45 1.38 -0.03 -18.71
CA VAL A 45 1.36 1.40 -19.07
C VAL A 45 1.82 2.28 -17.92
N VAL A 46 1.30 2.04 -16.70
CA VAL A 46 1.68 2.83 -15.51
C VAL A 46 3.14 2.59 -15.14
N SER A 47 3.57 1.33 -15.03
CA SER A 47 4.95 1.00 -14.64
C SER A 47 5.99 1.46 -15.67
N ASN A 48 5.70 1.39 -16.97
CA ASN A 48 6.57 1.91 -18.02
C ASN A 48 6.71 3.44 -17.92
N SER A 49 5.62 4.14 -17.63
CA SER A 49 5.64 5.60 -17.44
C SER A 49 6.49 6.00 -16.23
N MET A 50 6.36 5.27 -15.12
CA MET A 50 7.18 5.50 -13.93
C MET A 50 8.66 5.14 -14.16
N SER A 51 8.96 4.04 -14.86
CA SER A 51 10.32 3.70 -15.27
C SER A 51 10.96 4.81 -16.10
N ALA A 52 10.25 5.33 -17.11
CA ALA A 52 10.74 6.43 -17.94
C ALA A 52 11.00 7.72 -17.12
N LEU A 53 10.21 7.97 -16.07
CA LEU A 53 10.48 9.07 -15.14
C LEU A 53 11.81 8.83 -14.40
N PHE A 54 12.04 7.64 -13.86
CA PHE A 54 13.29 7.28 -13.20
C PHE A 54 14.50 7.31 -14.13
N ASP A 55 14.36 6.92 -15.39
CA ASP A 55 15.41 7.08 -16.41
C ASP A 55 15.78 8.55 -16.62
N LYS A 56 14.79 9.45 -16.54
CA LYS A 56 14.96 10.89 -16.72
C LYS A 56 15.53 11.58 -15.48
N THR A 57 15.07 11.21 -14.29
CA THR A 57 15.43 11.90 -13.03
C THR A 57 16.63 11.29 -12.33
N GLY A 58 16.99 10.05 -12.68
CA GLY A 58 18.02 9.28 -11.98
C GLY A 58 17.49 8.63 -10.69
N PRO A 59 18.42 8.18 -9.82
CA PRO A 59 18.10 7.45 -8.60
C PRO A 59 17.09 8.14 -7.68
N GLY A 60 16.14 7.40 -7.12
CA GLY A 60 15.18 7.95 -6.15
C GLY A 60 14.34 6.90 -5.42
N ILE A 61 13.51 7.37 -4.50
CA ILE A 61 12.58 6.54 -3.70
C ILE A 61 11.20 6.59 -4.35
N LEU A 62 10.58 5.42 -4.56
CA LEU A 62 9.23 5.34 -5.10
C LEU A 62 8.21 5.22 -3.96
N ILE A 63 7.36 6.24 -3.80
CA ILE A 63 6.25 6.23 -2.84
C ILE A 63 4.95 5.90 -3.59
N THR A 64 4.21 4.91 -3.11
CA THR A 64 2.99 4.40 -3.75
C THR A 64 1.83 4.33 -2.77
N HIS A 65 0.61 4.26 -3.30
CA HIS A 65 -0.62 4.10 -2.52
C HIS A 65 -1.61 3.17 -3.21
N SER A 66 -2.23 2.27 -2.45
CA SER A 66 -3.41 1.49 -2.91
C SER A 66 -3.15 0.66 -4.18
N GLN A 67 -3.96 0.87 -5.23
CA GLN A 67 -3.77 0.28 -6.56
C GLN A 67 -2.39 0.57 -7.16
N GLY A 68 -1.72 1.65 -6.74
CA GLY A 68 -0.35 1.96 -7.11
C GLY A 68 0.70 0.96 -6.63
N GLY A 69 0.35 0.06 -5.68
CA GLY A 69 1.26 -0.97 -5.18
C GLY A 69 1.80 -1.87 -6.30
N LEU A 70 0.93 -2.59 -7.02
CA LEU A 70 1.35 -3.51 -8.09
C LEU A 70 2.22 -2.86 -9.18
N PRO A 71 1.77 -1.78 -9.87
CA PRO A 71 2.63 -1.10 -10.83
C PRO A 71 3.90 -0.52 -10.19
N GLY A 72 3.87 -0.18 -8.89
CA GLY A 72 5.04 0.21 -8.12
C GLY A 72 6.08 -0.89 -7.98
N TRP A 73 5.66 -2.10 -7.59
CA TRP A 73 6.52 -3.28 -7.53
C TRP A 73 7.13 -3.59 -8.90
N ILE A 74 6.29 -3.57 -9.95
CA ILE A 74 6.76 -3.78 -11.33
C ILE A 74 7.74 -2.68 -11.77
N THR A 75 7.56 -1.43 -11.32
CA THR A 75 8.53 -0.35 -11.59
C THR A 75 9.88 -0.63 -10.94
N GLY A 76 9.90 -1.07 -9.68
CA GLY A 76 11.13 -1.47 -8.99
C GLY A 76 11.84 -2.65 -9.64
N ILE A 77 11.08 -3.60 -10.19
CA ILE A 77 11.61 -4.74 -10.97
C ILE A 77 12.24 -4.26 -12.29
N LYS A 78 11.60 -3.30 -12.97
CA LYS A 78 12.03 -2.81 -14.28
C LYS A 78 13.22 -1.87 -14.22
N ASN A 79 13.35 -1.06 -13.17
CA ASN A 79 14.28 0.07 -13.16
C ASN A 79 15.18 0.14 -11.92
N GLN A 80 16.48 0.00 -12.14
CA GLN A 80 17.54 0.02 -11.12
C GLN A 80 17.80 1.40 -10.50
N HIS A 81 17.19 2.47 -11.02
CA HIS A 81 17.18 3.78 -10.39
C HIS A 81 16.20 3.86 -9.21
N VAL A 82 15.23 2.94 -9.09
CA VAL A 82 14.45 2.83 -7.86
C VAL A 82 15.38 2.31 -6.75
N LYS A 83 15.60 3.13 -5.72
CA LYS A 83 16.50 2.80 -4.61
C LYS A 83 15.80 2.28 -3.36
N ALA A 84 14.50 2.51 -3.26
CA ALA A 84 13.64 2.03 -2.21
C ALA A 84 12.18 2.17 -2.62
N ILE A 85 11.29 1.37 -2.01
CA ILE A 85 9.84 1.51 -2.18
C ILE A 85 9.16 1.73 -0.83
N VAL A 86 8.32 2.76 -0.78
CA VAL A 86 7.42 3.06 0.33
C VAL A 86 6.01 2.83 -0.17
N ALA A 87 5.25 1.95 0.47
CA ALA A 87 3.90 1.60 0.04
C ALA A 87 2.88 1.83 1.15
N TYR A 88 1.97 2.77 0.91
CA TYR A 88 0.83 3.02 1.76
C TYR A 88 -0.34 2.15 1.32
N GLU A 89 -0.68 1.15 2.13
CA GLU A 89 -1.77 0.21 1.90
C GLU A 89 -1.85 -0.36 0.47
N PRO A 90 -0.79 -1.01 -0.02
CA PRO A 90 -0.77 -1.61 -1.35
C PRO A 90 -1.88 -2.66 -1.52
N GLY A 91 -2.44 -2.72 -2.73
CA GLY A 91 -3.61 -3.56 -3.03
C GLY A 91 -3.30 -4.99 -3.50
N SER A 92 -2.10 -5.26 -4.02
CA SER A 92 -1.68 -6.56 -4.56
C SER A 92 -0.15 -6.66 -4.54
N TYR A 93 0.37 -7.88 -4.63
CA TYR A 93 1.77 -8.21 -4.35
C TYR A 93 2.31 -9.28 -5.30
N PRO A 94 3.54 -9.13 -5.81
CA PRO A 94 4.20 -10.16 -6.58
C PRO A 94 4.79 -11.24 -5.68
N PHE A 95 4.82 -12.48 -6.15
CA PHE A 95 5.50 -13.61 -5.51
C PHE A 95 6.37 -14.32 -6.56
N PRO A 96 7.50 -14.93 -6.16
CA PRO A 96 8.32 -15.67 -7.11
C PRO A 96 7.57 -16.92 -7.59
N GLU A 97 7.94 -17.38 -8.78
CA GLU A 97 7.36 -18.56 -9.42
C GLU A 97 7.31 -19.75 -8.46
N GLY A 98 6.13 -20.36 -8.32
CA GLY A 98 5.92 -21.52 -7.45
C GLY A 98 5.77 -21.21 -5.94
N GLU A 99 5.81 -19.95 -5.52
CA GLU A 99 5.62 -19.53 -4.11
C GLU A 99 4.35 -18.68 -3.90
N LEU A 100 3.42 -18.72 -4.84
CA LEU A 100 2.14 -18.02 -4.75
C LEU A 100 1.33 -18.56 -3.55
N PRO A 101 0.93 -17.70 -2.59
CA PRO A 101 0.08 -18.13 -1.49
C PRO A 101 -1.32 -18.54 -1.95
N GLU A 102 -1.99 -19.35 -1.14
CA GLU A 102 -3.38 -19.70 -1.36
C GLU A 102 -4.27 -18.44 -1.47
N PRO A 103 -5.21 -18.39 -2.42
CA PRO A 103 -6.11 -17.25 -2.57
C PRO A 103 -6.94 -16.99 -1.32
N ILE A 104 -7.04 -15.71 -0.95
CA ILE A 104 -7.77 -15.29 0.25
C ILE A 104 -9.16 -14.80 -0.15
N SER A 105 -10.18 -15.54 0.29
CA SER A 105 -11.56 -15.12 0.12
C SER A 105 -11.88 -13.90 0.99
N GLY A 106 -12.60 -12.92 0.42
CA GLY A 106 -13.12 -11.78 1.15
C GLY A 106 -14.42 -11.25 0.54
N ARG A 107 -15.02 -10.26 1.21
CA ARG A 107 -16.29 -9.64 0.81
C ARG A 107 -16.24 -8.96 -0.56
N THR A 108 -15.07 -8.48 -0.98
CA THR A 108 -14.85 -7.82 -2.27
C THR A 108 -14.37 -8.76 -3.37
N GLY A 109 -14.47 -10.08 -3.16
CA GLY A 109 -13.97 -11.11 -4.06
C GLY A 109 -12.75 -11.84 -3.51
N VAL A 110 -12.23 -12.76 -4.31
CA VAL A 110 -11.02 -13.52 -3.98
C VAL A 110 -9.80 -12.69 -4.35
N LEU A 111 -8.90 -12.51 -3.38
CA LEU A 111 -7.61 -11.86 -3.58
C LEU A 111 -6.53 -12.91 -3.77
N SER A 112 -5.78 -12.81 -4.87
CA SER A 112 -4.58 -13.60 -5.13
C SER A 112 -3.37 -12.69 -5.30
N GLY A 113 -2.18 -13.21 -5.01
CA GLY A 113 -0.92 -12.60 -5.44
C GLY A 113 -0.76 -12.65 -6.95
N VAL A 114 0.32 -12.03 -7.44
CA VAL A 114 0.71 -12.09 -8.85
C VAL A 114 2.01 -12.85 -8.96
N GLU A 115 2.06 -13.89 -9.79
CA GLU A 115 3.32 -14.58 -10.05
C GLU A 115 4.24 -13.71 -10.90
N VAL A 116 5.52 -13.65 -10.54
CA VAL A 116 6.59 -13.07 -11.37
C VAL A 116 7.74 -14.07 -11.45
N SER A 117 8.62 -13.90 -12.44
CA SER A 117 9.82 -14.73 -12.53
C SER A 117 10.66 -14.60 -11.25
N THR A 118 11.33 -15.66 -10.84
CA THR A 118 12.23 -15.62 -9.67
C THR A 118 13.27 -14.52 -9.82
N ASP A 119 13.86 -14.35 -11.01
CA ASP A 119 14.84 -13.29 -11.30
C ASP A 119 14.26 -11.88 -11.09
N ASP A 120 13.00 -11.66 -11.47
CA ASP A 120 12.32 -10.38 -11.23
C ASP A 120 12.03 -10.18 -9.74
N PHE A 121 11.54 -11.20 -9.04
CA PHE A 121 11.30 -11.11 -7.60
C PHE A 121 12.59 -10.79 -6.84
N MET A 122 13.72 -11.40 -7.22
CA MET A 122 15.03 -11.14 -6.62
C MET A 122 15.55 -9.72 -6.83
N LYS A 123 14.96 -8.91 -7.72
CA LYS A 123 15.29 -7.48 -7.81
C LYS A 123 14.66 -6.68 -6.67
N LEU A 124 13.49 -7.08 -6.19
CA LEU A 124 12.83 -6.44 -5.05
C LEU A 124 13.59 -6.69 -3.75
N THR A 125 14.29 -7.82 -3.62
CA THR A 125 15.10 -8.12 -2.43
C THR A 125 16.37 -7.27 -2.34
N GLN A 126 16.75 -6.57 -3.43
CA GLN A 126 17.96 -5.76 -3.49
C GLN A 126 17.75 -4.31 -3.03
N ILE A 127 16.51 -3.90 -2.76
CA ILE A 127 16.17 -2.55 -2.30
C ILE A 127 15.37 -2.60 -1.00
N PRO A 128 15.52 -1.60 -0.11
CA PRO A 128 14.67 -1.50 1.07
C PRO A 128 13.21 -1.24 0.70
N ILE A 129 12.30 -1.95 1.38
CA ILE A 129 10.85 -1.81 1.22
C ILE A 129 10.22 -1.53 2.59
N VAL A 130 9.31 -0.55 2.65
CA VAL A 130 8.43 -0.37 3.81
C VAL A 130 6.97 -0.26 3.37
N MET A 131 6.11 -0.97 4.10
CA MET A 131 4.67 -0.94 3.93
C MET A 131 4.01 -0.39 5.19
N TYR A 132 3.05 0.51 5.03
CA TYR A 132 2.27 1.07 6.13
C TYR A 132 0.79 0.72 5.98
N PHE A 133 0.18 0.24 7.06
CA PHE A 133 -1.25 -0.01 7.17
C PHE A 133 -1.83 0.72 8.37
N GLY A 134 -2.97 1.38 8.14
CA GLY A 134 -3.71 2.13 9.14
C GLY A 134 -4.56 1.28 10.07
N ASP A 135 -5.59 1.90 10.62
CA ASP A 135 -6.45 1.31 11.64
C ASP A 135 -7.73 0.73 11.03
N TYR A 136 -8.60 0.16 11.86
CA TYR A 136 -9.90 -0.42 11.49
C TYR A 136 -9.81 -1.63 10.54
N ILE A 137 -8.70 -2.36 10.63
CA ILE A 137 -8.48 -3.61 9.90
C ILE A 137 -8.52 -4.75 10.94
N PRO A 138 -9.54 -5.62 10.91
CA PRO A 138 -9.65 -6.72 11.86
C PRO A 138 -8.63 -7.82 11.54
N GLU A 139 -8.24 -8.60 12.54
CA GLU A 139 -7.45 -9.83 12.33
C GLU A 139 -8.33 -10.96 11.79
N GLU A 140 -9.59 -11.02 12.22
CA GLU A 140 -10.56 -12.04 11.84
C GLU A 140 -11.48 -11.58 10.72
N VAL A 141 -12.05 -12.54 9.99
CA VAL A 141 -13.02 -12.28 8.91
C VAL A 141 -14.21 -11.48 9.43
N THR A 142 -14.59 -10.42 8.70
CA THR A 142 -15.74 -9.57 9.03
C THR A 142 -16.75 -9.46 7.89
N HIS A 143 -17.92 -8.92 8.21
CA HIS A 143 -18.98 -8.62 7.25
C HIS A 143 -18.94 -7.17 6.74
N GLU A 144 -18.13 -6.32 7.37
CA GLU A 144 -17.91 -4.93 6.98
C GLU A 144 -17.08 -4.87 5.69
N LEU A 145 -17.63 -4.22 4.66
CA LEU A 145 -17.07 -4.25 3.30
C LEU A 145 -15.62 -3.74 3.24
N GLY A 146 -15.37 -2.58 3.85
CA GLY A 146 -14.06 -1.93 3.84
C GLY A 146 -13.03 -2.65 4.70
N ALA A 147 -13.39 -2.95 5.94
CA ALA A 147 -12.55 -3.70 6.87
C ALA A 147 -12.12 -5.05 6.28
N GLU A 148 -13.06 -5.81 5.70
CA GLU A 148 -12.76 -7.11 5.08
C GLU A 148 -11.89 -6.97 3.82
N ASN A 149 -12.11 -5.92 3.02
CA ASN A 149 -11.27 -5.61 1.86
C ASN A 149 -9.80 -5.39 2.26
N TRP A 150 -9.55 -4.74 3.40
CA TRP A 150 -8.19 -4.46 3.86
C TRP A 150 -7.59 -5.56 4.71
N ARG A 151 -8.40 -6.36 5.41
CA ARG A 151 -7.93 -7.58 6.08
C ARG A 151 -7.24 -8.49 5.07
N THR A 152 -7.88 -8.80 3.94
CA THR A 152 -7.29 -9.70 2.93
C THR A 152 -5.97 -9.15 2.39
N ARG A 153 -5.89 -7.85 2.12
CA ARG A 153 -4.68 -7.17 1.60
C ARG A 153 -3.56 -7.10 2.63
N LEU A 154 -3.88 -6.89 3.89
CA LEU A 154 -2.91 -6.92 4.98
C LEU A 154 -2.40 -8.35 5.21
N THR A 155 -3.29 -9.35 5.21
CA THR A 155 -2.90 -10.77 5.31
C THR A 155 -1.93 -11.16 4.19
N LEU A 156 -2.26 -10.85 2.93
CA LEU A 156 -1.38 -11.14 1.80
C LEU A 156 -0.09 -10.31 1.86
N GLY A 157 -0.16 -9.07 2.33
CA GLY A 157 1.00 -8.19 2.51
C GLY A 157 2.00 -8.70 3.54
N ARG A 158 1.52 -9.30 4.64
CA ARG A 158 2.39 -9.99 5.62
C ARG A 158 3.15 -11.14 4.96
N LEU A 159 2.49 -11.94 4.12
CA LEU A 159 3.13 -13.03 3.38
C LEU A 159 4.14 -12.53 2.34
N PHE A 160 3.85 -11.40 1.68
CA PHE A 160 4.78 -10.77 0.75
C PHE A 160 6.06 -10.31 1.46
N VAL A 161 5.94 -9.62 2.60
CA VAL A 161 7.08 -9.18 3.40
C VAL A 161 7.90 -10.39 3.89
N GLU A 162 7.23 -11.45 4.33
CA GLU A 162 7.91 -12.70 4.69
C GLU A 162 8.67 -13.30 3.50
N ALA A 163 8.06 -13.35 2.31
CA ALA A 163 8.70 -13.88 1.10
C ALA A 163 9.94 -13.06 0.72
N VAL A 164 9.86 -11.73 0.70
CA VAL A 164 11.01 -10.85 0.40
C VAL A 164 12.16 -11.12 1.39
N ASN A 165 11.85 -11.18 2.69
CA ASN A 165 12.86 -11.38 3.73
C ASN A 165 13.44 -12.80 3.73
N ARG A 166 12.64 -13.83 3.43
CA ARG A 166 13.10 -15.22 3.27
C ARG A 166 14.10 -15.36 2.12
N HIS A 167 13.95 -14.54 1.08
CA HIS A 167 14.88 -14.44 -0.05
C HIS A 167 16.02 -13.43 0.18
N GLY A 168 16.25 -13.02 1.43
CA GLY A 168 17.38 -12.18 1.85
C GLY A 168 17.19 -10.67 1.64
N GLY A 169 15.95 -10.22 1.39
CA GLY A 169 15.63 -8.79 1.26
C GLY A 169 15.46 -8.06 2.59
N ASP A 170 15.16 -6.76 2.48
CA ASP A 170 14.89 -5.85 3.61
C ASP A 170 13.50 -5.21 3.45
N ALA A 171 12.46 -5.95 3.84
CA ALA A 171 11.08 -5.51 3.83
C ALA A 171 10.53 -5.36 5.26
N THR A 172 9.93 -4.21 5.53
CA THR A 172 9.29 -3.87 6.81
C THR A 172 7.79 -3.66 6.62
N LEU A 173 6.98 -4.27 7.48
CA LEU A 173 5.55 -3.96 7.60
C LEU A 173 5.30 -3.19 8.90
N VAL A 174 4.72 -2.00 8.77
CA VAL A 174 4.29 -1.17 9.90
C VAL A 174 2.77 -1.13 9.92
N GLU A 175 2.20 -1.79 10.93
CA GLU A 175 0.78 -1.69 11.24
C GLU A 175 0.64 -0.61 12.33
N LEU A 176 0.13 0.56 11.95
CA LEU A 176 0.14 1.77 12.80
C LEU A 176 -0.44 1.52 14.22
N PRO A 177 -1.56 0.77 14.39
CA PRO A 177 -2.08 0.49 15.73
C PRO A 177 -1.13 -0.32 16.62
N LYS A 178 -0.25 -1.16 16.03
CA LYS A 178 0.73 -1.96 16.79
C LYS A 178 1.87 -1.12 17.35
N ILE A 179 2.07 0.10 16.85
CA ILE A 179 3.07 1.04 17.34
C ILE A 179 2.45 2.25 18.08
N GLY A 180 1.17 2.17 18.44
CA GLY A 180 0.50 3.20 19.24
C GLY A 180 -0.10 4.36 18.45
N ILE A 181 -0.19 4.24 17.12
CA ILE A 181 -0.77 5.26 16.24
C ILE A 181 -2.15 4.77 15.78
N TYR A 182 -3.19 5.50 16.14
CA TYR A 182 -4.58 5.06 16.01
C TYR A 182 -5.42 6.00 15.13
N GLY A 183 -6.46 5.44 14.54
CA GLY A 183 -7.49 6.15 13.82
C GLY A 183 -7.18 6.45 12.35
N ASN A 184 -6.04 6.01 11.83
CA ASN A 184 -5.68 6.25 10.43
C ASN A 184 -6.61 5.52 9.46
N THR A 185 -7.03 6.24 8.43
CA THR A 185 -7.83 5.77 7.30
C THR A 185 -6.95 5.07 6.25
N HIS A 186 -7.54 4.72 5.12
CA HIS A 186 -6.78 4.30 3.94
C HIS A 186 -5.87 5.40 3.38
N PHE A 187 -6.17 6.67 3.66
CA PHE A 187 -5.44 7.84 3.19
C PHE A 187 -4.59 8.47 4.31
N LEU A 188 -3.80 7.62 4.96
CA LEU A 188 -2.93 7.97 6.07
C LEU A 188 -1.96 9.16 5.80
N MET A 189 -1.62 9.44 4.54
CA MET A 189 -0.81 10.62 4.15
C MET A 189 -1.58 11.95 4.19
N SER A 190 -2.91 11.91 4.24
CA SER A 190 -3.79 13.09 4.31
C SER A 190 -4.68 13.12 5.54
N ASP A 191 -4.54 12.14 6.42
CA ASP A 191 -5.21 12.11 7.72
C ASP A 191 -4.76 13.27 8.62
N LEU A 192 -5.54 13.57 9.67
CA LEU A 192 -5.28 14.67 10.61
C LEU A 192 -3.93 14.55 11.32
N ASN A 193 -3.39 13.34 11.48
CA ASN A 193 -2.06 13.08 12.04
C ASN A 193 -1.01 12.78 10.96
N ASN A 194 -1.21 13.21 9.70
CA ASN A 194 -0.27 12.90 8.61
C ASN A 194 1.18 13.36 8.84
N ILE A 195 1.42 14.37 9.68
CA ILE A 195 2.78 14.78 10.08
C ILE A 195 3.46 13.65 10.87
N GLU A 196 2.74 12.97 11.77
CA GLU A 196 3.27 11.81 12.51
C GLU A 196 3.64 10.66 11.56
N ILE A 197 2.82 10.45 10.51
CA ILE A 197 3.14 9.47 9.46
C ILE A 197 4.37 9.89 8.65
N ALA A 198 4.49 11.17 8.32
CA ALA A 198 5.66 11.71 7.62
C ALA A 198 6.94 11.57 8.47
N ASP A 199 6.84 11.70 9.78
CA ASP A 199 7.94 11.49 10.72
C ASP A 199 8.38 10.02 10.76
N LEU A 200 7.44 9.06 10.71
CA LEU A 200 7.76 7.63 10.59
C LEU A 200 8.55 7.34 9.30
N LEU A 201 8.09 7.88 8.17
CA LEU A 201 8.80 7.72 6.90
C LEU A 201 10.19 8.35 6.98
N SER A 202 10.30 9.56 7.54
CA SER A 202 11.59 10.26 7.70
C SER A 202 12.56 9.48 8.58
N ALA A 203 12.08 8.87 9.67
CA ALA A 203 12.90 8.02 10.54
C ALA A 203 13.38 6.76 9.80
N TRP A 204 12.50 6.12 9.03
CA TRP A 204 12.86 4.95 8.22
C TRP A 204 13.89 5.31 7.13
N MET A 205 13.72 6.44 6.44
CA MET A 205 14.70 6.90 5.44
C MET A 205 16.08 7.13 6.06
N LYS A 206 16.15 7.72 7.26
CA LYS A 206 17.41 7.88 8.02
C LYS A 206 18.05 6.54 8.38
N GLU A 207 17.26 5.60 8.88
CA GLU A 207 17.73 4.24 9.20
C GLU A 207 18.37 3.58 7.97
N LYS A 208 17.72 3.72 6.81
CA LYS A 208 18.18 3.15 5.53
C LYS A 208 19.22 4.01 4.79
N ARG A 209 19.60 5.18 5.34
CA ARG A 209 20.55 6.14 4.74
C ARG A 209 20.12 6.62 3.34
N LEU A 210 18.84 7.01 3.25
CA LEU A 210 18.21 7.47 2.02
C LEU A 210 17.95 8.99 1.99
N ASP A 211 18.39 9.74 3.00
CA ASP A 211 18.24 11.20 3.16
C ASP A 211 19.55 11.98 3.36
#